data_AF-A0A9D0TES2-F1
#
_entry.id   AF-A0A9D0TES2-F1
#
_cell.length_a   1.000
_cell.length_b   1.000
_cell.length_c   1.000
_cell.angle_alpha   90.00
_cell.angle_beta   90.00
_cell.angle_gamma   90.00
#
_symmetry.space_group_name_H-M   'P 1'
#
loop_
_entity.id
_entity.type
_entity.pdbx_description
1 polymer ?
#
loop_
_entity_poly.entity_id
_entity_poly.type
_entity_poly.pdbx_seq_one_letter_code
_entity_poly.pdbx_strand_id
1 'polypeptide(L)' 'MTLTRAHELLAVQADMGGGYNRNGARLILAEVQREHGQSAVDQLIRELDLESLFGFRPGTEFHAPG' A
#
# COMPACT_ATOMS: atom_id res chain seq x y z
N MET A 1 -3.86 -8.19 -8.18
CA MET A 1 -4.54 -7.02 -8.76
C MET A 1 -3.67 -6.24 -9.75
N THR A 2 -4.22 -5.37 -10.60
CA THR A 2 -3.42 -4.40 -11.40
C THR A 2 -2.88 -3.27 -10.53
N LEU A 3 -1.77 -2.62 -10.93
CA LEU A 3 -1.21 -1.47 -10.19
C LEU A 3 -2.18 -0.29 -10.11
N THR A 4 -2.93 -0.01 -11.17
CA THR A 4 -3.97 1.02 -11.16
C THR A 4 -5.01 0.75 -10.07
N ARG A 5 -5.48 -0.50 -9.97
CA ARG A 5 -6.44 -0.89 -8.93
C ARG A 5 -5.83 -0.83 -7.52
N ALA A 6 -4.56 -1.19 -7.38
CA ALA A 6 -3.86 -1.06 -6.10
C ALA A 6 -3.79 0.41 -5.65
N HIS A 7 -3.45 1.31 -6.56
CA HIS A 7 -3.41 2.74 -6.32
C HIS A 7 -4.77 3.28 -5.89
N GLU A 8 -5.86 2.95 -6.61
CA GLU A 8 -7.22 3.34 -6.25
C GLU A 8 -7.63 2.85 -4.86
N LEU A 9 -7.37 1.58 -4.54
CA LEU A 9 -7.71 1.00 -3.24
C LEU A 9 -6.90 1.63 -2.11
N LEU A 10 -5.60 1.87 -2.32
CA LEU A 10 -4.74 2.52 -1.34
C LEU A 10 -5.15 3.96 -1.10
N ALA A 11 -5.52 4.70 -2.15
CA ALA A 11 -6.06 6.06 -2.01
C ALA A 11 -7.32 6.08 -1.13
N VAL A 12 -8.22 5.10 -1.30
CA VAL A 12 -9.39 4.95 -0.41
C VAL A 12 -8.98 4.66 1.04
N GLN A 13 -7.96 3.82 1.27
CA GLN A 13 -7.49 3.57 2.64
C GLN A 13 -6.80 4.80 3.26
N ALA A 14 -6.22 5.66 2.43
CA ALA A 14 -5.47 6.86 2.78
C ALA A 14 -6.32 8.14 2.82
N ASP A 15 -7.63 8.06 2.58
CA ASP A 15 -8.49 9.25 2.54
C ASP A 15 -8.78 9.81 3.95
N MET A 16 -8.58 11.12 4.11
CA MET A 16 -8.70 11.85 5.38
C MET A 16 -10.16 11.99 5.87
N GLY A 17 -11.15 11.84 4.98
CA GLY A 17 -12.57 12.06 5.28
C GLY A 17 -13.26 10.96 6.12
N GLY A 18 -12.67 9.76 6.20
CA GLY A 18 -13.24 8.60 6.90
C GLY A 18 -12.33 7.95 7.94
N GLY A 19 -11.10 8.46 8.11
CA GLY A 19 -10.06 7.87 8.94
C GLY A 19 -9.23 6.83 8.18
N TYR A 20 -7.93 6.80 8.46
CA TYR A 20 -7.00 5.93 7.73
C TYR A 20 -7.13 4.45 8.14
N ASN A 21 -7.15 3.55 7.16
CA ASN A 21 -7.16 2.10 7.40
C ASN A 21 -5.80 1.45 7.10
N ARG A 22 -4.92 1.47 8.10
CA ARG A 22 -3.57 0.92 8.01
C ARG A 22 -3.55 -0.58 7.67
N ASN A 23 -4.48 -1.37 8.21
CA ASN A 23 -4.51 -2.81 7.99
C ASN A 23 -4.96 -3.15 6.56
N GLY A 24 -5.96 -2.44 6.04
CA GLY A 24 -6.37 -2.55 4.64
C GLY A 24 -5.24 -2.22 3.68
N ALA A 25 -4.53 -1.12 3.92
CA ALA A 25 -3.37 -0.73 3.12
C ALA A 25 -2.25 -1.77 3.16
N ARG A 26 -1.97 -2.36 4.33
CA ARG A 26 -0.98 -3.46 4.49
C ARG A 26 -1.31 -4.68 3.62
N LEU A 27 -2.59 -5.06 3.55
CA LEU A 27 -3.03 -6.22 2.76
C LEU A 27 -2.91 -5.95 1.25
N ILE A 28 -3.25 -4.73 0.81
CA ILE A 28 -3.08 -4.33 -0.60
C ILE A 28 -1.60 -4.37 -1.00
N LEU A 29 -0.71 -3.79 -0.17
CA LEU A 29 0.74 -3.81 -0.43
C LEU A 29 1.30 -5.24 -0.44
N ALA A 30 0.78 -6.16 0.39
CA ALA A 30 1.19 -7.55 0.37
C ALA A 30 0.81 -8.28 -0.95
N GLU A 31 -0.35 -7.95 -1.52
CA GLU A 31 -0.75 -8.49 -2.82
C GLU A 31 0.07 -7.88 -3.97
N VAL A 32 0.36 -6.58 -3.91
CA VAL A 32 1.27 -5.92 -4.87
C VAL A 32 2.67 -6.52 -4.80
N GLN A 33 3.21 -6.74 -3.60
CA GLN A 33 4.49 -7.40 -3.39
C GLN A 33 4.55 -8.74 -4.12
N ARG A 34 3.50 -9.56 -3.96
CA ARG A 34 3.42 -10.91 -4.53
C ARG A 34 3.35 -10.91 -6.06
N GLU A 35 2.66 -9.94 -6.66
CA GLU A 35 2.37 -9.93 -8.10
C GLU A 35 3.32 -9.06 -8.93
N HIS A 36 3.78 -7.94 -8.38
CA HIS A 36 4.56 -6.92 -9.10
C HIS A 36 5.93 -6.65 -8.47
N GLY A 37 6.20 -7.21 -7.29
CA GLY A 37 7.48 -7.12 -6.60
C GLY A 37 7.70 -5.82 -5.83
N GLN A 38 8.87 -5.73 -5.19
CA GLN A 38 9.22 -4.65 -4.27
C GLN A 38 9.21 -3.26 -4.93
N SER A 39 9.68 -3.16 -6.18
CA SER A 39 9.74 -1.87 -6.87
C SER A 39 8.36 -1.21 -7.02
N ALA A 40 7.32 -2.02 -7.25
CA ALA A 40 5.95 -1.53 -7.34
C ALA A 40 5.38 -1.10 -5.98
N VAL A 41 5.71 -1.84 -4.91
CA VAL A 41 5.37 -1.46 -3.53
C VAL A 41 6.00 -0.12 -3.18
N ASP A 42 7.30 0.03 -3.43
CA ASP A 42 8.06 1.23 -3.16
C ASP A 42 7.55 2.44 -3.96
N GLN A 43 7.10 2.22 -5.20
CA GLN A 43 6.48 3.26 -6.01
C GLN A 43 5.19 3.76 -5.35
N LEU A 44 4.28 2.85 -4.99
CA LEU A 44 3.00 3.20 -4.36
C LEU A 44 3.17 3.88 -3.00
N ILE A 45 4.17 3.46 -2.21
CA ILE A 45 4.51 4.12 -0.94
C ILE A 45 4.83 5.60 -1.16
N ARG A 46 5.62 5.93 -2.19
CA ARG A 46 6.02 7.31 -2.49
C ARG A 46 4.90 8.12 -3.11
N GLU A 47 4.15 7.54 -4.04
CA GLU A 47 3.06 8.23 -4.76
C GLU A 47 1.92 8.67 -3.82
N LEU A 48 1.62 7.86 -2.81
CA LEU A 48 0.49 8.08 -1.89
C LEU A 48 0.93 8.54 -0.49
N ASP A 49 2.20 8.89 -0.31
CA ASP A 49 2.79 9.33 0.97
C ASP A 49 2.48 8.37 2.14
N LEU A 50 2.49 7.06 1.86
CA LEU A 50 2.11 6.04 2.84
C LEU A 50 3.09 5.94 4.01
N GLU A 51 4.29 6.49 3.85
CA GLU A 51 5.25 6.63 4.95
C GLU A 51 4.73 7.61 6.01
N SER A 52 4.30 8.80 5.60
CA SER A 52 3.77 9.80 6.55
C SER A 52 2.43 9.39 7.13
N LEU A 53 1.57 8.76 6.32
CA LEU A 53 0.23 8.35 6.74
C LEU A 53 0.23 7.10 7.64
N PHE A 54 1.10 6.13 7.35
CA PHE A 54 1.06 4.80 7.97
C PHE A 54 2.39 4.29 8.53
N GLY A 55 3.50 4.98 8.27
CA GLY A 55 4.85 4.51 8.61
C GLY A 55 5.35 3.38 7.70
N PHE A 56 4.77 3.22 6.50
CA PHE A 56 5.25 2.24 5.53
C PHE A 56 6.45 2.81 4.76
N ARG A 57 7.65 2.29 5.02
CA ARG A 57 8.88 2.79 4.40
C ARG A 57 9.20 2.01 3.12
N PRO A 58 9.70 2.65 2.05
CA PRO A 58 10.24 1.92 0.90
C PRO A 58 11.28 0.89 1.35
N GLY A 59 11.29 -0.28 0.70
CA GLY A 59 12.09 -1.44 1.09
C GLY A 59 11.46 -2.29 2.21
N THR A 60 10.30 -1.92 2.75
CA THR A 60 9.54 -2.80 3.66
C THR A 60 8.89 -3.90 2.83
N GLU A 61 9.14 -5.16 3.22
CA GLU A 61 8.44 -6.31 2.64
C GLU A 61 7.08 -6.50 3.30
N PHE A 62 6.05 -6.72 2.49
CA PHE A 62 4.68 -6.97 2.96
C PHE A 62 4.22 -8.37 2.58
N HIS A 63 3.71 -9.10 3.57
CA HIS A 63 3.16 -10.44 3.38
C HIS A 63 1.76 -10.55 3.97
N ALA A 64 0.91 -11.32 3.29
CA ALA A 64 -0.38 -11.70 3.83
C ALA A 64 -0.16 -12.52 5.13
N PRO A 65 -1.02 -12.37 6.15
CA PRO A 65 -0.99 -13.27 7.28
C PRO A 65 -1.25 -14.69 6.77
N GLY A 66 -0.41 -15.64 7.20
CA GLY A 66 -0.58 -17.07 6.93
C GLY A 66 -1.68 -17.70 7.76
#